data_AF-A0A7J4IDJ5-F1
#
_entry.id   AF-A0A7J4IDJ5-F1
#
_cell.length_a   1.000
_cell.length_b   1.000
_cell.length_c   1.000
_cell.angle_alpha   90.00
_cell.angle_beta   90.00
_cell.angle_gamma   90.00
#
_symmetry.space_group_name_H-M   'P 1'
#
loop_
_entity.id
_entity.type
_entity.pdbx_description
1 polymer ?
#
loop_
_entity_poly.entity_id
_entity_poly.type
_entity_poly.pdbx_seq_one_letter_code
_entity_poly.pdbx_strand_id
1 'polypeptide(L)'
;DNSIQNNRFLIDTANDYDGAIIINIALNYQNHSGAVIIGDITVMDNHFLLNDSHAYAVLYKENSIRWLNEGSVSIGSFIFSDNTLYKNNNGNNGVYFIGSLTHLNNDSVSVDDIIVSFNTVFDQTNAAFYLEQYMAEYWSGTTTGIYGEILVTNNTISSSVSSDGIQISQTNICDFQDDASLSIGDCHIEGNNVIVSEGYAIVFYMDNIGYQLQDNASVLVGQVSISSNVLSAGNGLLVDYYQCGDTLSQDSSCTLGALQIVNNIIDSTENGIHIQQFSYLGFELYDDAVFCLADIHLDNNQVESGSHGIYFSQLLLGENLSGSSVCSFGNLTLDDNDISSSGDGILFTDNVSSFRLGNSMGGNSVVSFQDIQVSHNTISDSASGVFIGPCLFGGENNNLGLDSFMISNNSISFCSIGLELEDFSISDWCQPVIKNNSIDNCSIGIILSQSYNNLIYNNYFDNSQNAYDDTDNVWNVVKTSGRNIIGGLYLGGNYWSDYTGVDGDDDSLGDTLL
;
A
#
# COMPACT_ATOMS: atom_id res chain seq x y z
N ASP A 1 -8.24 34.13 -1.61
CA ASP A 1 -7.97 33.63 -0.25
C ASP A 1 -9.24 33.78 0.58
N ASN A 2 -9.83 32.66 0.95
CA ASN A 2 -11.02 32.54 1.79
C ASN A 2 -10.55 31.98 3.13
N SER A 3 -10.58 32.81 4.19
CA SER A 3 -9.96 32.46 5.47
C SER A 3 -10.97 32.49 6.61
N ILE A 4 -11.03 31.40 7.39
CA ILE A 4 -11.88 31.19 8.55
C ILE A 4 -10.98 30.85 9.73
N GLN A 5 -10.71 31.84 10.59
CA GLN A 5 -9.74 31.67 11.67
C GLN A 5 -10.24 32.19 13.01
N ASN A 6 -9.77 31.57 14.10
CA ASN A 6 -10.03 32.03 15.48
C ASN A 6 -11.53 32.05 15.85
N ASN A 7 -12.33 31.14 15.30
CA ASN A 7 -13.76 31.05 15.56
C ASN A 7 -14.12 29.93 16.53
N ARG A 8 -15.34 30.02 17.07
CA ARG A 8 -15.98 28.96 17.84
C ARG A 8 -17.30 28.59 17.18
N PHE A 9 -17.42 27.35 16.75
CA PHE A 9 -18.65 26.81 16.15
C PHE A 9 -19.38 25.94 17.16
N LEU A 10 -20.70 26.11 17.24
CA LEU A 10 -21.57 25.29 18.08
C LEU A 10 -22.75 24.80 17.22
N ILE A 11 -22.86 23.49 17.05
CA ILE A 11 -23.99 22.84 16.38
C ILE A 11 -24.61 21.86 17.37
N ASP A 12 -25.85 22.16 17.78
CA ASP A 12 -26.56 21.51 18.90
C ASP A 12 -27.93 20.91 18.50
N THR A 13 -28.29 20.93 17.21
CA THR A 13 -29.66 20.61 16.76
C THR A 13 -29.71 19.45 15.77
N ALA A 14 -30.59 18.49 16.05
CA ALA A 14 -30.96 17.30 15.25
C ALA A 14 -31.64 17.61 13.91
N ASN A 15 -30.96 18.33 13.01
CA ASN A 15 -31.40 18.51 11.63
C ASN A 15 -30.45 17.78 10.68
N ASP A 16 -31.02 17.18 9.62
CA ASP A 16 -30.26 16.38 8.66
C ASP A 16 -29.25 17.26 7.87
N TYR A 17 -27.99 16.81 7.78
CA TYR A 17 -26.90 17.38 6.95
C TYR A 17 -26.37 18.79 7.32
N ASP A 18 -26.19 19.08 8.61
CA ASP A 18 -25.55 20.33 9.02
C ASP A 18 -24.01 20.25 8.91
N GLY A 19 -23.36 21.31 8.44
CA GLY A 19 -21.92 21.50 8.48
C GLY A 19 -21.61 22.88 9.04
N ALA A 20 -20.60 23.01 9.90
CA ALA A 20 -20.18 24.31 10.41
C ALA A 20 -19.69 25.21 9.27
N ILE A 21 -19.02 24.61 8.29
CA ILE A 21 -18.58 25.23 7.06
C ILE A 21 -19.00 24.30 5.91
N ILE A 22 -19.81 24.81 4.97
CA ILE A 22 -20.26 24.06 3.79
C ILE A 22 -19.75 24.79 2.55
N ILE A 23 -19.09 24.04 1.66
CA ILE A 23 -18.51 24.57 0.42
C ILE A 23 -18.95 23.68 -0.74
N ASN A 24 -19.84 24.23 -1.58
CA ASN A 24 -20.39 23.56 -2.75
C ASN A 24 -20.23 24.46 -3.99
N ILE A 25 -19.39 24.04 -4.93
CA ILE A 25 -19.06 24.77 -6.16
C ILE A 25 -19.31 23.85 -7.34
N ALA A 26 -20.49 23.95 -7.96
CA ALA A 26 -20.86 23.19 -9.15
C ALA A 26 -20.94 24.10 -10.38
N LEU A 27 -19.99 23.95 -11.31
CA LEU A 27 -19.89 24.72 -12.54
C LEU A 27 -20.02 23.80 -13.76
N ASN A 28 -20.98 24.10 -14.64
CA ASN A 28 -21.17 23.39 -15.91
C ASN A 28 -21.05 24.38 -17.07
N TYR A 29 -20.04 24.20 -17.90
CA TYR A 29 -19.72 25.09 -19.01
C TYR A 29 -20.41 24.70 -20.33
N GLN A 30 -21.09 23.56 -20.41
CA GLN A 30 -21.83 23.11 -21.60
C GLN A 30 -21.00 23.14 -22.90
N ASN A 31 -19.72 22.77 -22.81
CA ASN A 31 -18.71 22.80 -23.88
C ASN A 31 -18.32 24.21 -24.35
N HIS A 32 -18.47 25.21 -23.50
CA HIS A 32 -17.96 26.56 -23.75
C HIS A 32 -16.60 26.77 -23.08
N SER A 33 -15.79 27.64 -23.68
CA SER A 33 -14.54 28.12 -23.09
C SER A 33 -14.77 28.98 -21.86
N GLY A 34 -13.81 28.97 -20.94
CA GLY A 34 -13.82 29.85 -19.78
C GLY A 34 -12.61 29.66 -18.88
N ALA A 35 -12.52 30.53 -17.88
CA ALA A 35 -11.52 30.42 -16.82
C ALA A 35 -12.23 30.27 -15.47
N VAL A 36 -11.88 29.21 -14.73
CA VAL A 36 -12.26 29.01 -13.34
C VAL A 36 -11.06 29.33 -12.46
N ILE A 37 -11.26 30.20 -11.46
CA ILE A 37 -10.25 30.52 -10.45
C ILE A 37 -10.95 30.42 -9.09
N ILE A 38 -10.58 29.41 -8.32
CA ILE A 38 -10.96 29.23 -6.91
C ILE A 38 -9.68 29.46 -6.13
N GLY A 39 -9.61 30.55 -5.35
CA GLY A 39 -8.43 30.78 -4.50
C GLY A 39 -8.47 29.91 -3.24
N ASP A 40 -7.38 29.96 -2.47
CA ASP A 40 -7.19 29.15 -1.27
C ASP A 40 -8.37 29.20 -0.30
N ILE A 41 -8.60 28.08 0.38
CA ILE A 41 -9.55 27.93 1.47
C ILE A 41 -8.75 27.55 2.71
N THR A 42 -8.71 28.44 3.69
CA THR A 42 -7.95 28.27 4.93
C THR A 42 -8.88 28.25 6.13
N VAL A 43 -8.84 27.17 6.91
CA VAL A 43 -9.59 26.97 8.15
C VAL A 43 -8.58 26.64 9.25
N MET A 44 -8.27 27.61 10.11
CA MET A 44 -7.25 27.41 11.15
C MET A 44 -7.57 28.04 12.50
N ASP A 45 -6.99 27.52 13.57
CA ASP A 45 -7.18 28.03 14.93
C ASP A 45 -8.66 28.10 15.37
N ASN A 46 -9.52 27.19 14.88
CA ASN A 46 -10.93 27.16 15.23
C ASN A 46 -11.24 26.07 16.26
N HIS A 47 -12.31 26.30 17.02
CA HIS A 47 -12.85 25.32 17.97
C HIS A 47 -14.28 24.93 17.58
N PHE A 48 -14.48 23.66 17.23
CA PHE A 48 -15.76 23.10 16.84
C PHE A 48 -16.35 22.26 17.96
N LEU A 49 -17.57 22.58 18.38
CA LEU A 49 -18.39 21.74 19.25
C LEU A 49 -19.60 21.26 18.44
N LEU A 50 -19.54 20.01 18.00
CA LEU A 50 -20.45 19.39 17.04
C LEU A 50 -21.22 18.28 17.75
N ASN A 51 -22.33 18.62 18.38
CA ASN A 51 -23.11 17.68 19.20
C ASN A 51 -24.16 16.93 18.40
N ASP A 52 -24.39 17.35 17.16
CA ASP A 52 -25.34 16.73 16.25
C ASP A 52 -24.74 15.53 15.50
N SER A 53 -25.54 14.46 15.32
CA SER A 53 -25.11 13.20 14.70
C SER A 53 -24.73 13.29 13.23
N HIS A 54 -25.07 14.37 12.54
CA HIS A 54 -24.74 14.62 11.14
C HIS A 54 -23.77 15.79 10.94
N ALA A 55 -23.32 16.44 12.02
CA ALA A 55 -22.53 17.67 11.91
C ALA A 55 -21.10 17.43 11.39
N TYR A 56 -20.71 18.12 10.33
CA TYR A 56 -19.32 18.23 9.86
C TYR A 56 -18.66 19.51 10.37
N ALA A 57 -17.34 19.51 10.60
CA ALA A 57 -16.59 20.76 10.77
C ALA A 57 -16.45 21.46 9.42
N VAL A 58 -16.05 20.72 8.40
CA VAL A 58 -16.02 21.14 7.00
C VAL A 58 -16.66 20.08 6.13
N LEU A 59 -17.68 20.48 5.37
CA LEU A 59 -18.29 19.69 4.31
C LEU A 59 -17.98 20.36 2.96
N TYR A 60 -16.97 19.84 2.27
CA TYR A 60 -16.60 20.23 0.92
C TYR A 60 -17.13 19.15 -0.04
N LYS A 61 -18.36 19.33 -0.53
CA LYS A 61 -19.09 18.32 -1.30
C LYS A 61 -19.76 18.94 -2.54
N GLU A 62 -20.01 18.12 -3.56
CA GLU A 62 -20.63 18.53 -4.83
C GLU A 62 -19.80 19.56 -5.62
N ASN A 63 -18.50 19.65 -5.29
CA ASN A 63 -17.56 20.50 -6.00
C ASN A 63 -17.23 19.85 -7.33
N SER A 64 -17.79 20.37 -8.41
CA SER A 64 -17.66 19.79 -9.75
C SER A 64 -17.47 20.89 -10.79
N ILE A 65 -16.44 20.76 -11.62
CA ILE A 65 -16.25 21.59 -12.81
C ILE A 65 -16.32 20.65 -14.01
N ARG A 66 -17.22 20.95 -14.94
CA ARG A 66 -17.47 20.04 -16.06
C ARG A 66 -17.84 20.69 -17.37
N TRP A 67 -17.59 19.95 -18.46
CA TRP A 67 -17.92 20.33 -19.83
C TRP A 67 -17.25 21.65 -20.22
N LEU A 68 -15.97 21.82 -19.88
CA LEU A 68 -15.16 22.95 -20.34
C LEU A 68 -14.51 22.58 -21.67
N ASN A 69 -14.25 23.57 -22.51
CA ASN A 69 -13.58 23.35 -23.80
C ASN A 69 -12.75 24.57 -24.16
N GLU A 70 -11.44 24.40 -24.38
CA GLU A 70 -10.49 25.49 -24.65
C GLU A 70 -10.40 26.53 -23.52
N GLY A 71 -10.32 26.06 -22.27
CA GLY A 71 -10.34 26.87 -21.05
C GLY A 71 -9.22 26.57 -20.05
N SER A 72 -9.40 27.07 -18.83
CA SER A 72 -8.47 26.87 -17.73
C SER A 72 -9.17 26.73 -16.39
N VAL A 73 -8.66 25.87 -15.51
CA VAL A 73 -9.07 25.69 -14.12
C VAL A 73 -7.86 25.90 -13.21
N SER A 74 -7.98 26.79 -12.24
CA SER A 74 -7.01 26.98 -11.17
C SER A 74 -7.73 26.93 -9.83
N ILE A 75 -7.36 25.97 -8.98
CA ILE A 75 -7.91 25.77 -7.64
C ILE A 75 -6.75 25.86 -6.65
N GLY A 76 -6.83 26.81 -5.72
CA GLY A 76 -5.84 27.00 -4.67
C GLY A 76 -5.95 25.97 -3.55
N SER A 77 -5.06 26.06 -2.58
CA SER A 77 -4.92 25.03 -1.55
C SER A 77 -6.13 24.97 -0.62
N PHE A 78 -6.42 23.76 -0.14
CA PHE A 78 -7.29 23.56 1.02
C PHE A 78 -6.43 23.34 2.26
N ILE A 79 -6.54 24.22 3.25
CA ILE A 79 -5.73 24.18 4.48
C ILE A 79 -6.65 24.08 5.69
N PHE A 80 -6.56 22.97 6.42
CA PHE A 80 -7.26 22.73 7.69
C PHE A 80 -6.20 22.46 8.78
N SER A 81 -5.80 23.49 9.53
CA SER A 81 -4.69 23.37 10.50
C SER A 81 -5.02 23.92 11.89
N ASP A 82 -4.42 23.35 12.94
CA ASP A 82 -4.50 23.89 14.30
C ASP A 82 -5.94 24.02 14.84
N ASN A 83 -6.86 23.19 14.36
CA ASN A 83 -8.25 23.19 14.84
C ASN A 83 -8.47 22.15 15.95
N THR A 84 -9.44 22.42 16.82
CA THR A 84 -9.92 21.45 17.82
C THR A 84 -11.39 21.12 17.56
N LEU A 85 -11.71 19.83 17.45
CA LEU A 85 -13.05 19.34 17.14
C LEU A 85 -13.52 18.38 18.25
N TYR A 86 -14.72 18.63 18.77
CA TYR A 86 -15.41 17.75 19.71
C TYR A 86 -16.73 17.27 19.11
N LYS A 87 -16.87 15.95 18.95
CA LYS A 87 -18.01 15.29 18.31
C LYS A 87 -18.98 14.61 19.29
N ASN A 88 -18.62 14.48 20.57
CA ASN A 88 -19.51 13.96 21.62
C ASN A 88 -20.21 12.62 21.28
N ASN A 89 -19.51 11.70 20.61
CA ASN A 89 -19.99 10.38 20.20
C ASN A 89 -21.26 10.42 19.34
N ASN A 90 -21.50 11.52 18.64
CA ASN A 90 -22.58 11.70 17.68
C ASN A 90 -22.02 12.48 16.50
N GLY A 91 -21.87 11.89 15.31
CA GLY A 91 -21.43 12.69 14.19
C GLY A 91 -20.88 11.92 13.00
N ASN A 92 -21.01 12.50 11.81
CA ASN A 92 -20.32 11.99 10.62
C ASN A 92 -18.81 12.30 10.64
N ASN A 93 -18.14 12.50 9.50
CA ASN A 93 -16.72 12.86 9.47
C ASN A 93 -16.43 14.24 10.09
N GLY A 94 -15.20 14.47 10.56
CA GLY A 94 -14.76 15.80 10.98
C GLY A 94 -14.61 16.73 9.77
N VAL A 95 -13.73 16.36 8.85
CA VAL A 95 -13.61 16.96 7.52
C VAL A 95 -14.06 15.94 6.48
N TYR A 96 -14.88 16.38 5.53
CA TYR A 96 -15.25 15.60 4.35
C TYR A 96 -14.96 16.43 3.11
N PHE A 97 -13.99 16.00 2.31
CA PHE A 97 -13.49 16.72 1.14
C PHE A 97 -13.58 15.87 -0.11
N ILE A 98 -14.41 16.29 -1.07
CA ILE A 98 -14.56 15.67 -2.39
C ILE A 98 -14.72 16.75 -3.46
N GLY A 99 -14.01 16.57 -4.58
CA GLY A 99 -14.18 17.36 -5.79
C GLY A 99 -13.96 16.56 -7.07
N SER A 100 -14.49 17.03 -8.20
CA SER A 100 -14.30 16.39 -9.51
C SER A 100 -14.15 17.38 -10.66
N LEU A 101 -13.29 17.03 -11.61
CA LEU A 101 -13.07 17.75 -12.86
C LEU A 101 -13.35 16.81 -14.03
N THR A 102 -14.51 16.95 -14.69
CA THR A 102 -14.97 15.95 -15.67
C THR A 102 -15.30 16.54 -17.03
N HIS A 103 -15.13 15.77 -18.11
CA HIS A 103 -15.43 16.21 -19.48
C HIS A 103 -14.70 17.51 -19.84
N LEU A 104 -13.37 17.46 -19.78
CA LEU A 104 -12.49 18.56 -20.16
C LEU A 104 -11.87 18.29 -21.55
N ASN A 105 -11.80 19.32 -22.38
CA ASN A 105 -11.32 19.22 -23.76
C ASN A 105 -10.43 20.42 -24.11
N ASN A 106 -9.16 20.15 -24.42
CA ASN A 106 -8.14 21.19 -24.66
C ASN A 106 -8.02 22.20 -23.50
N ASP A 107 -8.18 21.74 -22.25
CA ASP A 107 -8.14 22.61 -21.07
C ASP A 107 -6.82 22.53 -20.31
N SER A 108 -6.49 23.59 -19.57
CA SER A 108 -5.36 23.57 -18.61
C SER A 108 -5.86 23.54 -17.17
N VAL A 109 -5.31 22.66 -16.34
CA VAL A 109 -5.77 22.46 -14.95
C VAL A 109 -4.59 22.57 -13.98
N SER A 110 -4.78 23.33 -12.91
CA SER A 110 -3.89 23.41 -11.75
C SER A 110 -4.73 23.32 -10.49
N VAL A 111 -4.44 22.35 -9.63
CA VAL A 111 -5.02 22.21 -8.30
C VAL A 111 -3.87 22.18 -7.31
N ASP A 112 -3.84 23.09 -6.36
CA ASP A 112 -2.81 23.15 -5.34
C ASP A 112 -3.14 22.18 -4.18
N ASP A 113 -2.30 22.19 -3.13
CA ASP A 113 -2.26 21.15 -2.10
C ASP A 113 -3.51 21.05 -1.21
N ILE A 114 -3.74 19.84 -0.68
CA ILE A 114 -4.68 19.56 0.41
C ILE A 114 -3.87 19.32 1.69
N ILE A 115 -3.97 20.22 2.66
CA ILE A 115 -3.16 20.22 3.87
C ILE A 115 -4.06 20.11 5.11
N VAL A 116 -3.89 19.04 5.89
CA VAL A 116 -4.58 18.79 7.15
C VAL A 116 -3.54 18.53 8.24
N SER A 117 -3.24 19.53 9.06
CA SER A 117 -2.12 19.45 10.01
C SER A 117 -2.42 19.93 11.43
N PHE A 118 -1.76 19.36 12.43
CA PHE A 118 -1.82 19.85 13.82
C PHE A 118 -3.24 19.97 14.42
N ASN A 119 -4.21 19.22 13.91
CA ASN A 119 -5.57 19.24 14.43
C ASN A 119 -5.73 18.25 15.57
N THR A 120 -6.66 18.54 16.47
CA THR A 120 -7.07 17.62 17.53
C THR A 120 -8.56 17.29 17.38
N VAL A 121 -8.90 16.01 17.26
CA VAL A 121 -10.27 15.54 17.05
C VAL A 121 -10.65 14.51 18.12
N PHE A 122 -11.82 14.71 18.75
CA PHE A 122 -12.33 13.84 19.81
C PHE A 122 -13.73 13.29 19.49
N ASP A 123 -13.93 12.01 19.81
CA ASP A 123 -15.24 11.35 19.94
C ASP A 123 -16.07 11.30 18.66
N GLN A 124 -15.43 11.15 17.49
CA GLN A 124 -16.11 10.95 16.21
C GLN A 124 -16.70 9.52 16.08
N THR A 125 -17.76 9.35 15.27
CA THR A 125 -18.38 8.02 15.01
C THR A 125 -18.22 7.54 13.55
N ASN A 126 -17.40 8.25 12.76
CA ASN A 126 -16.93 7.92 11.40
C ASN A 126 -15.50 8.48 11.26
N ALA A 127 -14.86 8.48 10.09
CA ALA A 127 -13.50 8.99 9.93
C ALA A 127 -13.34 10.45 10.39
N ALA A 128 -12.33 10.77 11.20
CA ALA A 128 -12.03 12.15 11.59
C ALA A 128 -11.75 13.03 10.36
N PHE A 129 -10.98 12.50 9.41
CA PHE A 129 -10.74 13.12 8.12
C PHE A 129 -11.07 12.14 7.00
N TYR A 130 -11.91 12.57 6.08
CA TYR A 130 -12.13 11.92 4.78
C TYR A 130 -11.69 12.91 3.70
N LEU A 131 -10.61 12.59 3.00
CA LEU A 131 -10.02 13.45 1.97
C LEU A 131 -9.94 12.67 0.66
N GLU A 132 -10.59 13.19 -0.37
CA GLU A 132 -10.51 12.66 -1.71
C GLU A 132 -9.77 13.65 -2.62
N GLN A 133 -8.72 13.17 -3.28
CA GLN A 133 -8.09 13.92 -4.37
C GLN A 133 -9.15 14.22 -5.44
N TYR A 134 -9.05 15.37 -6.10
CA TYR A 134 -9.97 15.68 -7.19
C TYR A 134 -10.03 14.56 -8.23
N MET A 135 -11.23 14.04 -8.50
CA MET A 135 -11.43 13.07 -9.58
C MET A 135 -11.17 13.73 -10.93
N ALA A 136 -10.74 12.96 -11.92
CA ALA A 136 -10.49 13.40 -13.28
C ALA A 136 -11.05 12.39 -14.28
N GLU A 137 -12.21 12.67 -14.87
CA GLU A 137 -12.91 11.72 -15.75
C GLU A 137 -13.18 12.35 -17.12
N TYR A 138 -13.01 11.59 -18.21
CA TYR A 138 -13.34 12.00 -19.57
C TYR A 138 -12.53 13.22 -20.06
N TRP A 139 -11.19 13.16 -19.96
CA TRP A 139 -10.32 14.22 -20.49
C TRP A 139 -9.86 13.89 -21.91
N SER A 140 -9.84 14.91 -22.77
CA SER A 140 -9.58 14.72 -24.21
C SER A 140 -8.81 15.88 -24.83
N GLY A 141 -8.37 15.71 -26.08
CA GLY A 141 -7.56 16.68 -26.80
C GLY A 141 -6.22 16.94 -26.10
N THR A 142 -5.84 18.21 -25.98
CA THR A 142 -4.59 18.62 -25.32
C THR A 142 -4.79 18.96 -23.84
N THR A 143 -5.75 18.33 -23.15
CA THR A 143 -6.04 18.68 -21.75
C THR A 143 -4.90 18.26 -20.84
N THR A 144 -4.33 19.19 -20.08
CA THR A 144 -3.22 18.90 -19.16
C THR A 144 -3.53 19.37 -17.76
N GLY A 145 -3.31 18.51 -16.77
CA GLY A 145 -3.52 18.83 -15.36
C GLY A 145 -2.32 18.58 -14.47
N ILE A 146 -2.21 19.41 -13.43
CA ILE A 146 -1.29 19.21 -12.31
C ILE A 146 -2.10 19.34 -11.03
N TYR A 147 -2.10 18.28 -10.22
CA TYR A 147 -2.60 18.29 -8.85
C TYR A 147 -1.43 18.29 -7.88
N GLY A 148 -1.56 19.10 -6.83
CA GLY A 148 -0.60 19.21 -5.75
C GLY A 148 -0.58 17.99 -4.84
N GLU A 149 0.00 18.19 -3.66
CA GLU A 149 0.20 17.15 -2.66
C GLU A 149 -1.00 17.00 -1.72
N ILE A 150 -1.09 15.84 -1.07
CA ILE A 150 -1.95 15.65 0.10
C ILE A 150 -1.05 15.49 1.32
N LEU A 151 -1.16 16.40 2.29
CA LEU A 151 -0.37 16.41 3.52
C LEU A 151 -1.30 16.25 4.72
N VAL A 152 -1.29 15.07 5.36
CA VAL A 152 -2.01 14.82 6.61
C VAL A 152 -0.99 14.56 7.72
N THR A 153 -0.61 15.62 8.45
CA THR A 153 0.55 15.55 9.35
C THR A 153 0.28 16.01 10.77
N ASN A 154 0.88 15.32 11.75
CA ASN A 154 0.90 15.75 13.14
C ASN A 154 -0.50 15.97 13.76
N ASN A 155 -1.51 15.22 13.32
CA ASN A 155 -2.85 15.29 13.91
C ASN A 155 -2.98 14.34 15.11
N THR A 156 -3.79 14.72 16.09
CA THR A 156 -4.17 13.85 17.21
C THR A 156 -5.65 13.53 17.13
N ILE A 157 -6.00 12.26 16.97
CA ILE A 157 -7.37 11.78 16.83
C ILE A 157 -7.63 10.77 17.93
N SER A 158 -8.71 10.94 18.70
CA SER A 158 -9.14 9.90 19.64
C SER A 158 -10.64 9.70 19.66
N SER A 159 -11.09 8.45 19.62
CA SER A 159 -12.51 8.12 19.84
C SER A 159 -12.66 6.85 20.66
N SER A 160 -13.65 6.86 21.55
CA SER A 160 -14.01 5.72 22.41
C SER A 160 -15.09 4.82 21.82
N VAL A 161 -15.57 5.14 20.62
CA VAL A 161 -16.61 4.40 19.90
C VAL A 161 -16.11 3.97 18.53
N SER A 162 -16.81 3.01 17.93
CA SER A 162 -16.54 2.50 16.58
C SER A 162 -16.39 3.65 15.59
N SER A 163 -15.19 3.82 15.04
CA SER A 163 -14.87 4.87 14.08
C SER A 163 -13.54 4.60 13.38
N ASP A 164 -13.38 5.20 12.20
CA ASP A 164 -12.09 5.29 11.54
C ASP A 164 -11.34 6.56 11.96
N GLY A 165 -10.03 6.59 11.76
CA GLY A 165 -9.20 7.76 12.01
C GLY A 165 -9.08 8.67 10.78
N ILE A 166 -8.17 8.31 9.89
CA ILE A 166 -7.85 9.06 8.68
C ILE A 166 -8.19 8.20 7.47
N GLN A 167 -9.00 8.73 6.56
CA GLN A 167 -9.28 8.11 5.27
C GLN A 167 -8.85 9.04 4.14
N ILE A 168 -7.99 8.55 3.27
CA ILE A 168 -7.57 9.23 2.04
C ILE A 168 -7.93 8.37 0.85
N SER A 169 -8.49 9.00 -0.17
CA SER A 169 -8.89 8.35 -1.41
C SER A 169 -8.36 9.12 -2.61
N GLN A 170 -7.83 8.39 -3.58
CA GLN A 170 -7.55 8.85 -4.93
C GLN A 170 -8.35 7.94 -5.85
N THR A 171 -9.41 8.47 -6.45
CA THR A 171 -10.31 7.63 -7.27
C THR A 171 -10.69 8.31 -8.58
N ASN A 172 -11.09 7.49 -9.55
CA ASN A 172 -11.70 7.93 -10.82
C ASN A 172 -10.81 8.94 -11.56
N ILE A 173 -9.58 8.53 -11.83
CA ILE A 173 -8.66 9.21 -12.74
C ILE A 173 -8.64 8.35 -14.01
N CYS A 174 -9.63 8.57 -14.87
CA CYS A 174 -9.99 7.60 -15.90
C CYS A 174 -10.53 8.24 -17.19
N ASP A 175 -10.65 7.41 -18.23
CA ASP A 175 -11.23 7.76 -19.53
C ASP A 175 -10.50 8.91 -20.24
N PHE A 176 -9.16 8.85 -20.32
CA PHE A 176 -8.39 9.84 -21.08
C PHE A 176 -8.08 9.35 -22.50
N GLN A 177 -8.10 10.29 -23.44
CA GLN A 177 -7.81 10.05 -24.86
C GLN A 177 -7.01 11.21 -25.46
N ASP A 178 -6.58 11.05 -26.72
CA ASP A 178 -5.73 11.99 -27.45
C ASP A 178 -4.38 12.23 -26.70
N ASP A 179 -4.05 13.49 -26.38
CA ASP A 179 -2.83 13.88 -25.67
C ASP A 179 -3.13 14.29 -24.21
N ALA A 180 -4.27 13.86 -23.66
CA ALA A 180 -4.69 14.28 -22.33
C ALA A 180 -3.77 13.71 -21.23
N SER A 181 -3.39 14.53 -20.26
CA SER A 181 -2.45 14.12 -19.22
C SER A 181 -2.73 14.72 -17.85
N LEU A 182 -2.35 13.99 -16.81
CA LEU A 182 -2.45 14.43 -15.42
C LEU A 182 -1.21 14.00 -14.62
N SER A 183 -0.62 14.95 -13.90
CA SER A 183 0.38 14.68 -12.86
C SER A 183 -0.20 14.99 -11.49
N ILE A 184 -0.05 14.09 -10.53
CA ILE A 184 -0.51 14.24 -9.15
C ILE A 184 0.72 14.21 -8.23
N GLY A 185 0.78 15.13 -7.27
CA GLY A 185 1.83 15.20 -6.27
C GLY A 185 1.81 14.03 -5.29
N ASP A 186 2.74 14.09 -4.34
CA ASP A 186 2.90 13.08 -3.32
C ASP A 186 1.77 13.14 -2.26
N CYS A 187 1.53 12.01 -1.60
CA CYS A 187 0.64 11.90 -0.46
C CYS A 187 1.45 11.51 0.78
N HIS A 188 1.41 12.34 1.82
CA HIS A 188 2.12 12.14 3.08
C HIS A 188 1.15 12.06 4.26
N ILE A 189 1.12 10.91 4.93
CA ILE A 189 0.43 10.69 6.21
C ILE A 189 1.50 10.50 7.29
N GLU A 190 1.89 11.57 7.95
CA GLU A 190 3.10 11.59 8.78
C GLU A 190 2.87 12.08 10.22
N GLY A 191 3.42 11.36 11.20
CA GLY A 191 3.48 11.87 12.57
C GLY A 191 2.13 11.97 13.28
N ASN A 192 1.08 11.31 12.77
CA ASN A 192 -0.24 11.33 13.37
C ASN A 192 -0.32 10.37 14.55
N ASN A 193 -1.09 10.74 15.57
CA ASN A 193 -1.45 9.90 16.69
C ASN A 193 -2.95 9.59 16.63
N VAL A 194 -3.30 8.36 16.30
CA VAL A 194 -4.68 7.94 16.03
C VAL A 194 -5.06 6.81 16.97
N ILE A 195 -6.01 7.07 17.87
CA ILE A 195 -6.50 6.10 18.85
C ILE A 195 -8.00 5.96 18.70
N VAL A 196 -8.45 4.93 17.99
CA VAL A 196 -9.88 4.68 17.72
C VAL A 196 -10.27 3.28 18.17
N SER A 197 -11.57 3.02 18.30
CA SER A 197 -12.08 1.69 18.68
C SER A 197 -12.68 0.99 17.46
N GLU A 198 -12.48 -0.32 17.33
CA GLU A 198 -13.10 -1.23 16.33
C GLU A 198 -12.83 -0.96 14.84
N GLY A 199 -12.67 0.30 14.39
CA GLY A 199 -12.42 0.67 13.00
C GLY A 199 -10.94 0.66 12.62
N TYR A 200 -10.62 1.29 11.48
CA TYR A 200 -9.26 1.47 10.97
C TYR A 200 -8.63 2.76 11.49
N ALA A 201 -7.36 2.72 11.92
CA ALA A 201 -6.66 3.95 12.27
C ALA A 201 -6.39 4.81 11.03
N ILE A 202 -5.86 4.18 9.98
CA ILE A 202 -5.61 4.83 8.68
C ILE A 202 -6.12 3.92 7.55
N VAL A 203 -6.75 4.54 6.56
CA VAL A 203 -7.16 3.90 5.32
C VAL A 203 -6.71 4.73 4.13
N PHE A 204 -6.02 4.10 3.18
CA PHE A 204 -5.61 4.70 1.92
C PHE A 204 -6.13 3.89 0.73
N TYR A 205 -6.88 4.54 -0.15
CA TYR A 205 -7.44 3.95 -1.36
C TYR A 205 -6.89 4.63 -2.62
N MET A 206 -6.40 3.82 -3.55
CA MET A 206 -6.28 4.13 -4.98
C MET A 206 -7.21 3.22 -5.77
N ASP A 207 -8.15 3.80 -6.51
CA ASP A 207 -9.15 3.06 -7.29
C ASP A 207 -9.37 3.71 -8.67
N ASN A 208 -9.22 2.94 -9.74
CA ASN A 208 -9.36 3.43 -11.13
C ASN A 208 -8.38 4.57 -11.45
N ILE A 209 -7.09 4.36 -11.17
CA ILE A 209 -6.02 5.31 -11.45
C ILE A 209 -5.40 5.03 -12.81
N GLY A 210 -5.53 5.96 -13.75
CA GLY A 210 -5.14 5.73 -15.13
C GLY A 210 -5.94 4.59 -15.76
N TYR A 211 -7.24 4.51 -15.47
CA TYR A 211 -8.15 3.49 -16.01
C TYR A 211 -8.67 3.91 -17.38
N GLN A 212 -8.68 3.00 -18.36
CA GLN A 212 -9.16 3.27 -19.73
C GLN A 212 -8.43 4.43 -20.42
N LEU A 213 -7.09 4.33 -20.57
CA LEU A 213 -6.29 5.34 -21.30
C LEU A 213 -6.01 4.90 -22.74
N GLN A 214 -6.19 5.82 -23.69
CA GLN A 214 -6.00 5.57 -25.13
C GLN A 214 -5.09 6.63 -25.77
N ASP A 215 -4.68 6.38 -27.01
CA ASP A 215 -3.81 7.27 -27.81
C ASP A 215 -2.48 7.57 -27.10
N ASN A 216 -2.16 8.84 -26.81
CA ASN A 216 -0.95 9.27 -26.08
C ASN A 216 -1.26 9.68 -24.63
N ALA A 217 -2.45 9.35 -24.11
CA ALA A 217 -2.87 9.83 -22.80
C ALA A 217 -1.98 9.28 -21.67
N SER A 218 -1.73 10.10 -20.64
CA SER A 218 -0.80 9.73 -19.58
C SER A 218 -1.21 10.18 -18.18
N VAL A 219 -1.03 9.31 -17.20
CA VAL A 219 -1.21 9.63 -15.77
C VAL A 219 0.08 9.35 -15.01
N LEU A 220 0.52 10.33 -14.22
CA LEU A 220 1.63 10.20 -13.27
C LEU A 220 1.12 10.52 -11.88
N VAL A 221 1.29 9.59 -10.94
CA VAL A 221 0.97 9.80 -9.52
C VAL A 221 2.25 9.75 -8.71
N GLY A 222 2.41 10.72 -7.81
CA GLY A 222 3.52 10.80 -6.88
C GLY A 222 3.60 9.64 -5.89
N GLN A 223 4.56 9.74 -4.99
CA GLN A 223 4.78 8.79 -3.92
C GLN A 223 3.65 8.84 -2.89
N VAL A 224 3.31 7.69 -2.31
CA VAL A 224 2.53 7.60 -1.06
C VAL A 224 3.46 7.24 0.08
N SER A 225 3.50 8.07 1.12
CA SER A 225 4.30 7.85 2.33
C SER A 225 3.41 7.89 3.57
N ILE A 226 3.36 6.79 4.30
CA ILE A 226 2.68 6.64 5.58
C ILE A 226 3.76 6.36 6.62
N SER A 227 4.15 7.38 7.38
CA SER A 227 5.35 7.27 8.20
C SER A 227 5.26 7.90 9.58
N SER A 228 6.01 7.33 10.52
CA SER A 228 6.14 7.87 11.88
C SER A 228 4.81 8.07 12.61
N ASN A 229 3.77 7.30 12.28
CA ASN A 229 2.47 7.38 12.94
C ASN A 229 2.43 6.44 14.15
N VAL A 230 1.61 6.82 15.15
CA VAL A 230 1.26 5.98 16.30
C VAL A 230 -0.22 5.64 16.19
N LEU A 231 -0.52 4.36 15.96
CA LEU A 231 -1.84 3.86 15.63
C LEU A 231 -2.30 2.85 16.68
N SER A 232 -3.48 3.09 17.25
CA SER A 232 -4.16 2.13 18.12
C SER A 232 -5.62 2.00 17.70
N ALA A 233 -6.01 0.82 17.20
CA ALA A 233 -7.31 0.64 16.54
C ALA A 233 -7.80 -0.81 16.49
N GLY A 234 -8.99 -1.02 15.92
CA GLY A 234 -9.44 -2.36 15.54
C GLY A 234 -8.49 -2.96 14.51
N ASN A 235 -8.33 -2.26 13.38
CA ASN A 235 -7.32 -2.52 12.37
C ASN A 235 -6.34 -1.34 12.30
N GLY A 236 -5.04 -1.60 12.17
CA GLY A 236 -4.03 -0.53 12.15
C GLY A 236 -4.09 0.32 10.89
N LEU A 237 -3.62 -0.24 9.78
CA LEU A 237 -3.48 0.43 8.49
C LEU A 237 -4.05 -0.44 7.37
N LEU A 238 -4.88 0.15 6.51
CA LEU A 238 -5.36 -0.45 5.27
C LEU A 238 -4.85 0.33 4.06
N VAL A 239 -4.30 -0.39 3.08
CA VAL A 239 -3.88 0.16 1.78
C VAL A 239 -4.43 -0.69 0.65
N ASP A 240 -5.14 -0.04 -0.26
CA ASP A 240 -5.76 -0.65 -1.44
C ASP A 240 -5.36 0.07 -2.72
N TYR A 241 -4.82 -0.70 -3.68
CA TYR A 241 -4.49 -0.23 -5.03
C TYR A 241 -5.25 -1.13 -6.01
N TYR A 242 -6.39 -0.64 -6.47
CA TYR A 242 -7.33 -1.41 -7.28
C TYR A 242 -7.47 -0.77 -8.68
N GLN A 243 -7.33 -1.59 -9.73
CA GLN A 243 -7.49 -1.16 -11.14
C GLN A 243 -6.65 0.07 -11.51
N CYS A 244 -5.37 0.06 -11.13
CA CYS A 244 -4.45 1.12 -11.52
C CYS A 244 -3.67 0.72 -12.77
N GLY A 245 -3.74 1.56 -13.81
CA GLY A 245 -3.21 1.24 -15.12
C GLY A 245 -3.95 0.07 -15.77
N ASP A 246 -5.27 0.02 -15.64
CA ASP A 246 -6.12 -1.02 -16.23
C ASP A 246 -6.76 -0.51 -17.54
N THR A 247 -6.71 -1.36 -18.59
CA THR A 247 -7.25 -1.11 -19.93
C THR A 247 -6.52 0.04 -20.64
N LEU A 248 -5.23 -0.15 -20.93
CA LEU A 248 -4.42 0.84 -21.67
C LEU A 248 -4.15 0.36 -23.09
N SER A 249 -4.16 1.26 -24.06
CA SER A 249 -3.91 0.94 -25.47
C SER A 249 -3.12 2.04 -26.19
N GLN A 250 -2.57 1.72 -27.35
CA GLN A 250 -1.70 2.60 -28.14
C GLN A 250 -0.44 3.02 -27.36
N ASP A 251 -0.13 4.30 -27.30
CA ASP A 251 1.07 4.87 -26.65
C ASP A 251 0.76 5.37 -25.21
N SER A 252 -0.38 4.98 -24.64
CA SER A 252 -0.84 5.49 -23.36
C SER A 252 -0.04 4.94 -22.18
N SER A 253 0.02 5.69 -21.08
CA SER A 253 0.84 5.30 -19.93
C SER A 253 0.26 5.68 -18.57
N CYS A 254 0.50 4.84 -17.57
CA CYS A 254 0.22 5.13 -16.18
C CYS A 254 1.44 4.80 -15.32
N THR A 255 1.94 5.78 -14.55
CA THR A 255 3.07 5.61 -13.64
C THR A 255 2.66 5.98 -12.22
N LEU A 256 2.89 5.07 -11.28
CA LEU A 256 2.69 5.27 -9.87
C LEU A 256 4.04 5.39 -9.16
N GLY A 257 4.15 6.38 -8.28
CA GLY A 257 5.28 6.55 -7.38
C GLY A 257 5.36 5.44 -6.34
N ALA A 258 6.36 5.54 -5.48
CA ALA A 258 6.63 4.51 -4.48
C ALA A 258 5.50 4.46 -3.43
N LEU A 259 5.29 3.29 -2.82
CA LEU A 259 4.50 3.14 -1.61
C LEU A 259 5.45 2.90 -0.44
N GLN A 260 5.47 3.80 0.54
CA GLN A 260 6.31 3.68 1.73
C GLN A 260 5.45 3.65 2.99
N ILE A 261 5.50 2.54 3.73
CA ILE A 261 4.91 2.40 5.05
C ILE A 261 6.07 2.17 6.01
N VAL A 262 6.54 3.25 6.65
CA VAL A 262 7.83 3.21 7.37
C VAL A 262 7.80 3.86 8.74
N ASN A 263 8.51 3.28 9.71
CA ASN A 263 8.63 3.84 11.07
C ASN A 263 7.30 4.00 11.82
N ASN A 264 6.27 3.21 11.51
CA ASN A 264 4.99 3.30 12.23
C ASN A 264 5.00 2.39 13.48
N ILE A 265 4.32 2.83 14.53
CA ILE A 265 4.03 2.04 15.73
C ILE A 265 2.54 1.72 15.70
N ILE A 266 2.20 0.43 15.64
CA ILE A 266 0.84 -0.05 15.40
C ILE A 266 0.48 -1.06 16.49
N ASP A 267 -0.61 -0.77 17.21
CA ASP A 267 -1.25 -1.67 18.17
C ASP A 267 -2.70 -1.91 17.71
N SER A 268 -3.02 -3.13 17.31
CA SER A 268 -4.29 -3.46 16.66
C SER A 268 -4.91 -4.72 17.25
N THR A 269 -6.24 -4.73 17.39
CA THR A 269 -6.94 -5.95 17.85
C THR A 269 -7.19 -6.96 16.73
N GLU A 270 -7.12 -6.52 15.48
CA GLU A 270 -7.23 -7.31 14.25
C GLU A 270 -5.90 -7.23 13.48
N ASN A 271 -5.90 -6.82 12.21
CA ASN A 271 -4.68 -6.78 11.40
C ASN A 271 -3.88 -5.49 11.66
N GLY A 272 -2.54 -5.62 11.65
CA GLY A 272 -1.61 -4.50 11.79
C GLY A 272 -1.56 -3.65 10.53
N ILE A 273 -0.88 -4.14 9.49
CA ILE A 273 -0.80 -3.54 8.15
C ILE A 273 -1.47 -4.51 7.17
N HIS A 274 -2.55 -4.06 6.54
CA HIS A 274 -3.30 -4.84 5.58
C HIS A 274 -3.21 -4.20 4.19
N ILE A 275 -2.54 -4.91 3.28
CA ILE A 275 -2.50 -4.62 1.85
C ILE A 275 -3.56 -5.51 1.20
N GLN A 276 -4.80 -5.01 1.12
CA GLN A 276 -5.94 -5.89 0.86
C GLN A 276 -6.12 -6.14 -0.64
N GLN A 277 -6.51 -5.15 -1.43
CA GLN A 277 -6.89 -5.32 -2.82
C GLN A 277 -5.82 -4.80 -3.79
N PHE A 278 -4.57 -5.22 -3.62
CA PHE A 278 -3.45 -4.80 -4.49
C PHE A 278 -3.52 -5.55 -5.84
N SER A 279 -4.46 -5.15 -6.68
CA SER A 279 -4.95 -5.99 -7.76
C SER A 279 -5.36 -5.23 -9.01
N TYR A 280 -5.23 -5.91 -10.15
CA TYR A 280 -5.42 -5.33 -11.49
C TYR A 280 -4.45 -4.17 -11.75
N LEU A 281 -3.21 -4.32 -11.30
CA LEU A 281 -2.15 -3.35 -11.55
C LEU A 281 -1.47 -3.64 -12.87
N GLY A 282 -1.56 -2.71 -13.83
CA GLY A 282 -1.10 -2.95 -15.19
C GLY A 282 -1.88 -4.06 -15.88
N PHE A 283 -3.21 -4.04 -15.79
CA PHE A 283 -4.12 -5.05 -16.34
C PHE A 283 -4.59 -4.66 -17.75
N GLU A 284 -4.74 -5.61 -18.66
CA GLU A 284 -5.24 -5.37 -20.03
C GLU A 284 -4.47 -4.25 -20.77
N LEU A 285 -3.14 -4.45 -20.95
CA LEU A 285 -2.29 -3.53 -21.71
C LEU A 285 -2.12 -4.00 -23.15
N TYR A 286 -2.46 -3.14 -24.11
CA TYR A 286 -2.40 -3.41 -25.55
C TYR A 286 -1.41 -2.48 -26.27
N ASP A 287 -1.05 -2.84 -27.51
CA ASP A 287 -0.15 -2.06 -28.37
C ASP A 287 1.19 -1.74 -27.69
N ASP A 288 1.57 -0.47 -27.54
CA ASP A 288 2.85 -0.03 -26.95
C ASP A 288 2.64 0.59 -25.55
N ALA A 289 1.49 0.31 -24.91
CA ALA A 289 1.10 0.89 -23.63
C ALA A 289 2.04 0.51 -22.48
N VAL A 290 2.17 1.42 -21.51
CA VAL A 290 3.11 1.27 -20.39
C VAL A 290 2.44 1.47 -19.03
N PHE A 291 2.63 0.50 -18.13
CA PHE A 291 2.38 0.66 -16.71
C PHE A 291 3.67 0.53 -15.91
N CYS A 292 3.87 1.42 -14.94
CA CYS A 292 4.98 1.36 -14.01
C CYS A 292 4.50 1.65 -12.59
N LEU A 293 4.87 0.78 -11.65
CA LEU A 293 4.82 1.08 -10.22
C LEU A 293 6.26 1.07 -9.70
N ALA A 294 6.65 2.14 -9.01
CA ALA A 294 7.94 2.23 -8.35
C ALA A 294 8.04 1.29 -7.14
N ASP A 295 9.01 1.52 -6.25
CA ASP A 295 9.27 0.62 -5.12
C ASP A 295 8.14 0.63 -4.08
N ILE A 296 7.95 -0.51 -3.42
CA ILE A 296 7.08 -0.72 -2.28
C ILE A 296 7.96 -1.07 -1.08
N HIS A 297 7.87 -0.28 -0.02
CA HIS A 297 8.68 -0.41 1.19
C HIS A 297 7.77 -0.48 2.41
N LEU A 298 7.82 -1.59 3.15
CA LEU A 298 7.17 -1.78 4.43
C LEU A 298 8.26 -2.00 5.47
N ASP A 299 8.93 -0.92 5.88
CA ASP A 299 10.21 -1.01 6.59
C ASP A 299 10.19 -0.35 7.97
N ASN A 300 10.90 -0.96 8.94
CA ASN A 300 11.08 -0.45 10.30
C ASN A 300 9.76 -0.12 11.02
N ASN A 301 8.72 -0.94 10.85
CA ASN A 301 7.47 -0.79 11.59
C ASN A 301 7.49 -1.68 12.84
N GLN A 302 6.90 -1.17 13.93
CA GLN A 302 6.62 -1.94 15.14
C GLN A 302 5.13 -2.29 15.13
N VAL A 303 4.79 -3.57 15.10
CA VAL A 303 3.42 -4.05 14.94
C VAL A 303 3.08 -5.06 16.04
N GLU A 304 2.10 -4.71 16.87
CA GLU A 304 1.37 -5.63 17.74
C GLU A 304 -0.04 -5.82 17.18
N SER A 305 -0.43 -7.06 16.89
CA SER A 305 -1.71 -7.35 16.22
C SER A 305 -2.43 -8.57 16.78
N GLY A 306 -3.75 -8.46 16.99
CA GLY A 306 -4.62 -9.58 17.38
C GLY A 306 -5.02 -10.52 16.23
N SER A 307 -4.55 -10.24 15.00
CA SER A 307 -4.66 -11.10 13.83
C SER A 307 -3.30 -11.16 13.12
N HIS A 308 -3.20 -10.77 11.85
CA HIS A 308 -1.95 -10.78 11.09
C HIS A 308 -1.16 -9.48 11.29
N GLY A 309 0.17 -9.57 11.37
CA GLY A 309 1.05 -8.41 11.50
C GLY A 309 1.07 -7.58 10.22
N ILE A 310 1.65 -8.13 9.15
CA ILE A 310 1.63 -7.58 7.80
C ILE A 310 0.96 -8.60 6.88
N TYR A 311 -0.10 -8.19 6.19
CA TYR A 311 -0.92 -9.10 5.39
C TYR A 311 -1.17 -8.54 3.99
N PHE A 312 -0.72 -9.28 2.97
CA PHE A 312 -1.11 -9.09 1.57
C PHE A 312 -2.22 -10.06 1.21
N SER A 313 -3.44 -9.56 1.03
CA SER A 313 -4.60 -10.43 0.77
C SER A 313 -4.73 -10.79 -0.71
N GLN A 314 -4.40 -9.85 -1.60
CA GLN A 314 -4.40 -10.00 -3.06
C GLN A 314 -3.25 -9.20 -3.70
N LEU A 315 -2.61 -9.81 -4.68
CA LEU A 315 -1.47 -9.36 -5.48
C LEU A 315 -1.68 -9.81 -6.93
N LEU A 316 -2.40 -9.01 -7.72
CA LEU A 316 -2.71 -9.33 -9.13
C LEU A 316 -2.01 -8.33 -10.06
N LEU A 317 -0.88 -8.75 -10.63
CA LEU A 317 0.12 -7.87 -11.21
C LEU A 317 0.41 -8.23 -12.67
N GLY A 318 0.22 -7.27 -13.59
CA GLY A 318 0.58 -7.40 -14.99
C GLY A 318 -0.13 -8.56 -15.70
N GLU A 319 -1.46 -8.58 -15.74
CA GLU A 319 -2.21 -9.64 -16.43
C GLU A 319 -2.89 -9.16 -17.73
N ASN A 320 -3.09 -10.07 -18.68
CA ASN A 320 -3.73 -9.82 -19.99
C ASN A 320 -2.99 -8.83 -20.90
N LEU A 321 -1.67 -8.97 -21.04
CA LEU A 321 -0.88 -8.08 -21.90
C LEU A 321 -0.78 -8.60 -23.34
N SER A 322 -0.80 -7.70 -24.32
CA SER A 322 -0.51 -8.00 -25.74
C SER A 322 0.15 -6.82 -26.45
N GLY A 323 0.60 -7.03 -27.70
CA GLY A 323 1.37 -6.00 -28.43
C GLY A 323 2.84 -5.99 -28.00
N SER A 324 3.43 -4.81 -27.85
CA SER A 324 4.74 -4.55 -27.24
C SER A 324 4.62 -3.90 -25.86
N SER A 325 3.45 -4.01 -25.21
CA SER A 325 3.16 -3.36 -23.94
C SER A 325 4.11 -3.78 -22.81
N VAL A 326 4.34 -2.86 -21.87
CA VAL A 326 5.30 -3.04 -20.79
C VAL A 326 4.63 -2.79 -19.44
N CYS A 327 4.80 -3.71 -18.52
CA CYS A 327 4.42 -3.57 -17.12
C CYS A 327 5.66 -3.78 -16.24
N SER A 328 6.01 -2.81 -15.41
CA SER A 328 7.16 -2.88 -14.52
C SER A 328 6.82 -2.55 -13.07
N PHE A 329 7.34 -3.35 -12.15
CA PHE A 329 7.26 -3.16 -10.71
C PHE A 329 8.67 -2.96 -10.15
N GLY A 330 8.80 -1.98 -9.26
CA GLY A 330 10.01 -1.75 -8.47
C GLY A 330 10.27 -2.89 -7.49
N ASN A 331 11.07 -2.60 -6.46
CA ASN A 331 11.34 -3.55 -5.38
C ASN A 331 10.14 -3.65 -4.44
N LEU A 332 9.94 -4.81 -3.84
CA LEU A 332 9.08 -4.99 -2.67
C LEU A 332 9.96 -5.39 -1.49
N THR A 333 10.10 -4.50 -0.51
CA THR A 333 10.86 -4.78 0.72
C THR A 333 9.95 -4.78 1.93
N LEU A 334 10.13 -5.81 2.77
CA LEU A 334 9.66 -5.85 4.13
C LEU A 334 10.90 -5.98 5.01
N ASP A 335 11.47 -4.85 5.42
CA ASP A 335 12.77 -4.80 6.09
C ASP A 335 12.71 -4.25 7.52
N ASP A 336 13.50 -4.80 8.44
CA ASP A 336 13.68 -4.27 9.80
C ASP A 336 12.38 -4.12 10.64
N ASN A 337 11.31 -4.89 10.38
CA ASN A 337 10.08 -4.80 11.18
C ASN A 337 10.17 -5.61 12.48
N ASP A 338 9.53 -5.12 13.54
CA ASP A 338 9.35 -5.80 14.83
C ASP A 338 7.88 -6.17 15.01
N ILE A 339 7.55 -7.46 14.86
CA ILE A 339 6.18 -7.95 14.71
C ILE A 339 5.86 -8.99 15.78
N SER A 340 4.78 -8.73 16.53
CA SER A 340 4.13 -9.69 17.41
C SER A 340 2.65 -9.81 17.02
N SER A 341 2.23 -10.99 16.58
CA SER A 341 0.88 -11.21 16.03
C SER A 341 0.26 -12.49 16.58
N SER A 342 -1.05 -12.57 16.81
CA SER A 342 -1.66 -13.88 17.15
C SER A 342 -2.06 -14.74 15.95
N GLY A 343 -2.18 -14.13 14.77
CA GLY A 343 -2.18 -14.80 13.46
C GLY A 343 -0.76 -14.83 12.88
N ASP A 344 -0.62 -14.77 11.57
CA ASP A 344 0.70 -14.78 10.92
C ASP A 344 1.43 -13.45 11.04
N GLY A 345 2.75 -13.49 11.23
CA GLY A 345 3.58 -12.30 11.34
C GLY A 345 3.60 -11.53 10.02
N ILE A 346 4.02 -12.22 8.95
CA ILE A 346 3.95 -11.73 7.57
C ILE A 346 3.25 -12.79 6.71
N LEU A 347 2.16 -12.40 6.03
CA LEU A 347 1.39 -13.28 5.16
C LEU A 347 1.27 -12.73 3.74
N PHE A 348 1.73 -13.51 2.76
CA PHE A 348 1.49 -13.31 1.33
C PHE A 348 0.41 -14.29 0.84
N THR A 349 -0.85 -13.94 1.12
CA THR A 349 -2.09 -14.69 0.82
C THR A 349 -2.10 -16.18 1.18
N ASP A 350 -3.28 -16.78 1.32
CA ASP A 350 -3.46 -18.23 1.52
C ASP A 350 -4.21 -18.88 0.33
N ASN A 351 -4.43 -18.10 -0.74
CA ASN A 351 -5.30 -18.47 -1.85
C ASN A 351 -4.62 -18.31 -3.20
N VAL A 352 -4.58 -19.39 -4.00
CA VAL A 352 -3.96 -19.40 -5.34
C VAL A 352 -4.55 -18.39 -6.33
N SER A 353 -5.80 -17.96 -6.13
CA SER A 353 -6.44 -16.94 -6.97
C SER A 353 -6.11 -15.50 -6.54
N SER A 354 -5.29 -15.34 -5.51
CA SER A 354 -4.98 -14.04 -4.94
C SER A 354 -3.56 -13.57 -5.21
N PHE A 355 -2.60 -14.43 -5.59
CA PHE A 355 -1.26 -13.99 -6.00
C PHE A 355 -0.96 -14.45 -7.44
N ARG A 356 -0.94 -13.49 -8.38
CA ARG A 356 -0.61 -13.71 -9.78
C ARG A 356 0.32 -12.63 -10.32
N LEU A 357 1.30 -13.06 -11.10
CA LEU A 357 2.22 -12.17 -11.80
C LEU A 357 2.32 -12.61 -13.26
N GLY A 358 2.05 -11.72 -14.21
CA GLY A 358 2.29 -12.00 -15.64
C GLY A 358 1.28 -12.94 -16.29
N ASN A 359 0.06 -13.09 -15.78
CA ASN A 359 -0.91 -14.03 -16.34
C ASN A 359 -1.38 -13.62 -17.75
N SER A 360 -1.57 -14.59 -18.64
CA SER A 360 -2.18 -14.38 -19.98
C SER A 360 -1.45 -13.35 -20.85
N MET A 361 -0.12 -13.38 -20.86
CA MET A 361 0.71 -12.54 -21.74
C MET A 361 0.82 -13.11 -23.17
N GLY A 362 0.65 -12.24 -24.17
CA GLY A 362 0.84 -12.53 -25.59
C GLY A 362 1.65 -11.44 -26.31
N GLY A 363 1.98 -11.69 -27.58
CA GLY A 363 2.78 -10.75 -28.38
C GLY A 363 4.24 -10.67 -27.91
N ASN A 364 4.79 -9.46 -27.95
CA ASN A 364 6.11 -9.10 -27.43
C ASN A 364 6.01 -8.37 -26.07
N SER A 365 4.87 -8.48 -25.38
CA SER A 365 4.67 -7.80 -24.10
C SER A 365 5.67 -8.28 -23.04
N VAL A 366 5.95 -7.42 -22.06
CA VAL A 366 6.94 -7.65 -21.01
C VAL A 366 6.32 -7.33 -19.65
N VAL A 367 6.53 -8.24 -18.69
CA VAL A 367 6.29 -8.00 -17.27
C VAL A 367 7.61 -8.16 -16.54
N SER A 368 8.00 -7.15 -15.76
CA SER A 368 9.22 -7.20 -14.95
C SER A 368 8.91 -6.75 -13.52
N PHE A 369 9.47 -7.47 -12.55
CA PHE A 369 9.48 -7.12 -11.14
C PHE A 369 10.95 -7.16 -10.73
N GLN A 370 11.43 -6.15 -10.01
CA GLN A 370 12.79 -6.18 -9.45
C GLN A 370 12.88 -7.21 -8.30
N ASP A 371 13.33 -6.83 -7.11
CA ASP A 371 13.50 -7.76 -6.02
C ASP A 371 12.25 -7.83 -5.12
N ILE A 372 11.93 -9.03 -4.63
CA ILE A 372 11.03 -9.23 -3.48
C ILE A 372 11.88 -9.70 -2.31
N GLN A 373 11.93 -8.92 -1.23
CA GLN A 373 12.80 -9.15 -0.08
C GLN A 373 12.03 -9.07 1.23
N VAL A 374 12.10 -10.14 2.02
CA VAL A 374 11.66 -10.17 3.42
C VAL A 374 12.91 -10.31 4.28
N SER A 375 13.37 -9.23 4.90
CA SER A 375 14.66 -9.22 5.59
C SER A 375 14.73 -8.48 6.91
N HIS A 376 15.67 -8.89 7.75
CA HIS A 376 15.96 -8.24 9.03
C HIS A 376 14.75 -8.09 9.99
N ASN A 377 13.66 -8.81 9.75
CA ASN A 377 12.47 -8.73 10.60
C ASN A 377 12.69 -9.54 11.88
N THR A 378 12.23 -9.01 13.00
CA THR A 378 12.05 -9.73 14.26
C THR A 378 10.57 -10.09 14.39
N ILE A 379 10.26 -11.39 14.42
CA ILE A 379 8.87 -11.87 14.42
C ILE A 379 8.69 -12.85 15.58
N SER A 380 7.67 -12.62 16.41
CA SER A 380 7.35 -13.51 17.51
C SER A 380 5.86 -13.74 17.75
N ASP A 381 5.56 -14.79 18.51
CA ASP A 381 4.23 -15.13 19.03
C ASP A 381 3.15 -15.40 17.96
N SER A 382 3.56 -15.55 16.69
CA SER A 382 2.71 -15.79 15.51
C SER A 382 2.29 -17.24 15.29
N ALA A 383 1.23 -17.42 14.49
CA ALA A 383 0.88 -18.72 13.91
C ALA A 383 2.02 -19.20 12.99
N SER A 384 2.20 -18.55 11.84
CA SER A 384 3.41 -18.62 11.04
C SER A 384 4.20 -17.30 11.14
N GLY A 385 5.51 -17.36 11.35
CA GLY A 385 6.34 -16.15 11.39
C GLY A 385 6.31 -15.44 10.03
N VAL A 386 6.65 -16.17 8.97
CA VAL A 386 6.44 -15.75 7.59
C VAL A 386 5.71 -16.87 6.85
N PHE A 387 4.62 -16.54 6.16
CA PHE A 387 3.88 -17.45 5.31
C PHE A 387 3.77 -16.87 3.89
N ILE A 388 4.31 -17.61 2.92
CA ILE A 388 4.10 -17.40 1.49
C ILE A 388 3.14 -18.46 0.96
N GLY A 389 1.94 -18.05 0.58
CA GLY A 389 0.96 -18.94 -0.01
C GLY A 389 1.15 -19.17 -1.51
N PRO A 390 0.16 -19.86 -2.14
CA PRO A 390 0.25 -20.25 -3.53
C PRO A 390 0.33 -19.05 -4.48
N CYS A 391 1.26 -19.09 -5.44
CA CYS A 391 1.46 -18.03 -6.42
C CYS A 391 1.48 -18.58 -7.86
N LEU A 392 0.78 -17.91 -8.77
CA LEU A 392 0.78 -18.24 -10.20
C LEU A 392 1.60 -17.24 -11.01
N PHE A 393 2.74 -17.69 -11.52
CA PHE A 393 3.54 -16.95 -12.48
C PHE A 393 3.10 -17.31 -13.90
N GLY A 394 2.59 -16.32 -14.64
CA GLY A 394 2.17 -16.51 -16.01
C GLY A 394 3.34 -16.43 -16.98
N GLY A 395 3.41 -17.37 -17.92
CA GLY A 395 4.38 -17.29 -19.01
C GLY A 395 4.80 -18.65 -19.54
N GLU A 396 4.14 -19.09 -20.62
CA GLU A 396 4.76 -20.03 -21.57
C GLU A 396 5.79 -19.30 -22.48
N ASN A 397 5.94 -17.97 -22.34
CA ASN A 397 6.78 -17.09 -23.16
C ASN A 397 7.77 -16.30 -22.27
N ASN A 398 9.06 -16.30 -22.64
CA ASN A 398 10.22 -15.84 -21.86
C ASN A 398 10.31 -14.33 -21.50
N ASN A 399 9.18 -13.61 -21.39
CA ASN A 399 9.15 -12.16 -21.18
C ASN A 399 8.62 -11.75 -19.78
N LEU A 400 8.45 -12.72 -18.88
CA LEU A 400 8.26 -12.45 -17.45
C LEU A 400 9.62 -12.51 -16.74
N GLY A 401 9.95 -11.48 -15.96
CA GLY A 401 11.14 -11.44 -15.12
C GLY A 401 10.83 -11.04 -13.68
N LEU A 402 11.49 -11.70 -12.74
CA LEU A 402 11.64 -11.34 -11.32
C LEU A 402 13.13 -11.44 -11.01
N ASP A 403 13.75 -10.33 -10.63
CA ASP A 403 15.21 -10.27 -10.45
C ASP A 403 15.67 -11.17 -9.29
N SER A 404 14.96 -11.11 -8.15
CA SER A 404 15.15 -12.07 -7.06
C SER A 404 13.95 -12.17 -6.12
N PHE A 405 13.86 -13.33 -5.45
CA PHE A 405 12.98 -13.54 -4.29
C PHE A 405 13.83 -14.01 -3.12
N MET A 406 13.87 -13.25 -2.03
CA MET A 406 14.77 -13.53 -0.90
C MET A 406 14.07 -13.38 0.45
N ILE A 407 14.20 -14.42 1.28
CA ILE A 407 13.84 -14.37 2.71
C ILE A 407 15.14 -14.50 3.48
N SER A 408 15.61 -13.42 4.10
CA SER A 408 16.93 -13.44 4.72
C SER A 408 17.17 -12.56 5.93
N ASN A 409 18.05 -13.01 6.82
CA ASN A 409 18.43 -12.26 8.03
C ASN A 409 17.26 -11.99 9.00
N ASN A 410 16.18 -12.76 8.93
CA ASN A 410 15.07 -12.64 9.88
C ASN A 410 15.36 -13.40 11.17
N SER A 411 14.82 -12.91 12.28
CA SER A 411 14.81 -13.56 13.59
C SER A 411 13.38 -13.94 13.95
N ILE A 412 13.04 -15.21 13.85
CA ILE A 412 11.67 -15.73 14.04
C ILE A 412 11.65 -16.66 15.24
N SER A 413 10.78 -16.40 16.22
CA SER A 413 10.72 -17.22 17.42
C SER A 413 9.34 -17.34 18.04
N PHE A 414 9.13 -18.39 18.85
CA PHE A 414 7.87 -18.63 19.57
C PHE A 414 6.64 -18.75 18.66
N CYS A 415 6.82 -19.15 17.40
CA CYS A 415 5.72 -19.36 16.46
C CYS A 415 5.26 -20.83 16.44
N SER A 416 4.08 -21.10 15.87
CA SER A 416 3.72 -22.49 15.54
C SER A 416 4.61 -23.00 14.41
N ILE A 417 4.73 -22.22 13.33
CA ILE A 417 5.64 -22.47 12.22
C ILE A 417 6.55 -21.25 12.06
N GLY A 418 7.86 -21.45 11.93
CA GLY A 418 8.78 -20.33 11.70
C GLY A 418 8.61 -19.72 10.30
N LEU A 419 8.82 -20.54 9.29
CA LEU A 419 8.68 -20.16 7.87
C LEU A 419 7.83 -21.20 7.12
N GLU A 420 6.84 -20.74 6.37
CA GLU A 420 5.92 -21.58 5.61
C GLU A 420 5.86 -21.14 4.14
N LEU A 421 6.11 -22.07 3.23
CA LEU A 421 5.88 -21.90 1.79
C LEU A 421 4.92 -23.01 1.33
N GLU A 422 3.78 -22.62 0.75
CA GLU A 422 2.76 -23.54 0.23
C GLU A 422 2.50 -23.30 -1.25
N ASP A 423 2.65 -24.36 -2.08
CA ASP A 423 2.45 -24.31 -3.54
C ASP A 423 3.16 -23.11 -4.20
N PHE A 424 4.36 -22.80 -3.67
CA PHE A 424 5.17 -21.69 -4.10
C PHE A 424 6.36 -22.22 -4.90
N SER A 425 6.20 -22.21 -6.22
CA SER A 425 7.22 -22.70 -7.14
C SER A 425 7.44 -21.68 -8.25
N ILE A 426 8.53 -20.93 -8.16
CA ILE A 426 8.96 -20.07 -9.26
C ILE A 426 9.65 -20.94 -10.31
N SER A 427 9.29 -20.73 -11.58
CA SER A 427 9.89 -21.44 -12.71
C SER A 427 11.41 -21.25 -12.82
N ASP A 428 12.08 -22.10 -13.60
CA ASP A 428 13.55 -22.22 -13.73
C ASP A 428 14.37 -20.93 -13.88
N TRP A 429 13.76 -19.80 -14.24
CA TRP A 429 14.45 -18.53 -14.45
C TRP A 429 14.65 -17.69 -13.19
N CYS A 430 13.95 -17.97 -12.07
CA CYS A 430 14.23 -17.35 -10.78
C CYS A 430 14.10 -18.38 -9.65
N GLN A 431 15.16 -18.50 -8.83
CA GLN A 431 15.23 -19.45 -7.73
C GLN A 431 15.06 -18.69 -6.40
N PRO A 432 13.99 -18.93 -5.62
CA PRO A 432 13.85 -18.32 -4.30
C PRO A 432 15.01 -18.71 -3.38
N VAL A 433 15.53 -17.73 -2.62
CA VAL A 433 16.66 -17.93 -1.71
C VAL A 433 16.26 -17.66 -0.27
N ILE A 434 16.42 -18.67 0.59
CA ILE A 434 16.16 -18.58 2.02
C ILE A 434 17.48 -18.73 2.76
N LYS A 435 18.00 -17.65 3.36
CA LYS A 435 19.33 -17.67 3.99
C LYS A 435 19.49 -16.76 5.18
N ASN A 436 20.43 -17.08 6.05
CA ASN A 436 20.79 -16.24 7.21
C ASN A 436 19.64 -16.01 8.21
N ASN A 437 18.56 -16.80 8.18
CA ASN A 437 17.48 -16.65 9.14
C ASN A 437 17.82 -17.40 10.43
N SER A 438 17.47 -16.83 11.58
CA SER A 438 17.46 -17.50 12.88
C SER A 438 16.03 -17.87 13.22
N ILE A 439 15.74 -19.17 13.29
CA ILE A 439 14.40 -19.70 13.55
C ILE A 439 14.50 -20.66 14.72
N ASP A 440 13.97 -20.26 15.87
CA ASP A 440 14.09 -21.00 17.11
C ASP A 440 12.82 -20.96 17.96
N ASN A 441 12.67 -21.93 18.87
CA ASN A 441 11.50 -22.04 19.76
C ASN A 441 10.15 -22.13 19.02
N CYS A 442 10.14 -22.56 17.75
CA CYS A 442 8.91 -22.87 17.03
C CYS A 442 8.55 -24.37 17.13
N SER A 443 7.29 -24.71 16.85
CA SER A 443 6.90 -26.12 16.74
C SER A 443 7.52 -26.77 15.51
N ILE A 444 7.47 -26.10 14.37
CA ILE A 444 8.20 -26.47 13.15
C ILE A 444 9.02 -25.26 12.68
N GLY A 445 10.30 -25.47 12.37
CA GLY A 445 11.18 -24.39 11.89
C GLY A 445 10.80 -23.90 10.51
N ILE A 446 10.79 -24.80 9.52
CA ILE A 446 10.38 -24.50 8.14
C ILE A 446 9.50 -25.60 7.55
N ILE A 447 8.46 -25.21 6.82
CA ILE A 447 7.62 -26.09 6.01
C ILE A 447 7.73 -25.67 4.54
N LEU A 448 8.10 -26.63 3.69
CA LEU A 448 7.99 -26.53 2.24
C LEU A 448 6.95 -27.57 1.78
N SER A 449 5.74 -27.10 1.50
CA SER A 449 4.61 -27.93 1.04
C SER A 449 4.39 -27.67 -0.44
N GLN A 450 4.57 -28.70 -1.29
CA GLN A 450 4.41 -28.57 -2.74
C GLN A 450 5.24 -27.41 -3.35
N SER A 451 6.34 -27.05 -2.71
CA SER A 451 7.17 -25.89 -3.05
C SER A 451 8.59 -26.35 -3.37
N TYR A 452 8.96 -26.35 -4.65
CA TYR A 452 10.22 -26.92 -5.14
C TYR A 452 11.18 -25.86 -5.69
N ASN A 453 12.42 -26.27 -5.95
CA ASN A 453 13.48 -25.41 -6.50
C ASN A 453 13.80 -24.19 -5.61
N ASN A 454 13.70 -24.33 -4.29
CA ASN A 454 14.18 -23.32 -3.34
C ASN A 454 15.64 -23.59 -2.96
N LEU A 455 16.43 -22.53 -2.76
CA LEU A 455 17.81 -22.60 -2.27
C LEU A 455 17.87 -22.14 -0.81
N ILE A 456 18.09 -23.09 0.11
CA ILE A 456 18.09 -22.88 1.56
C ILE A 456 19.48 -23.13 2.14
N TYR A 457 20.16 -22.10 2.64
CA TYR A 457 21.48 -22.27 3.25
C TYR A 457 21.79 -21.21 4.29
N ASN A 458 22.72 -21.50 5.20
CA ASN A 458 23.18 -20.61 6.25
C ASN A 458 22.07 -20.13 7.20
N ASN A 459 21.04 -20.94 7.44
CA ASN A 459 20.01 -20.67 8.43
C ASN A 459 20.32 -21.40 9.75
N TYR A 460 19.81 -20.87 10.86
CA TYR A 460 19.89 -21.48 12.19
C TYR A 460 18.51 -22.03 12.55
N PHE A 461 18.41 -23.35 12.70
CA PHE A 461 17.19 -24.03 13.12
C PHE A 461 17.37 -24.68 14.49
N ASP A 462 16.60 -24.20 15.48
CA ASP A 462 16.52 -24.79 16.81
C ASP A 462 15.07 -24.90 17.31
N ASN A 463 14.35 -25.87 16.74
CA ASN A 463 12.91 -26.04 16.88
C ASN A 463 12.56 -27.45 17.33
N SER A 464 11.29 -27.67 17.70
CA SER A 464 10.84 -29.03 18.06
C SER A 464 10.94 -30.00 16.89
N GLN A 465 10.67 -29.50 15.68
CA GLN A 465 11.01 -30.13 14.40
C GLN A 465 11.66 -29.06 13.53
N ASN A 466 12.88 -29.27 13.04
CA ASN A 466 13.59 -28.22 12.32
C ASN A 466 13.07 -27.96 10.90
N ALA A 467 12.72 -29.01 10.16
CA ALA A 467 12.20 -28.88 8.80
C ALA A 467 11.16 -29.94 8.45
N TYR A 468 10.25 -29.58 7.55
CA TYR A 468 9.42 -30.49 6.76
C TYR A 468 9.55 -30.08 5.29
N ASP A 469 9.86 -31.03 4.42
CA ASP A 469 10.02 -30.84 2.98
C ASP A 469 9.47 -32.08 2.27
N ASP A 470 8.51 -31.90 1.37
CA ASP A 470 7.89 -32.96 0.60
C ASP A 470 8.19 -32.91 -0.91
N THR A 471 9.09 -32.03 -1.34
CA THR A 471 9.49 -31.85 -2.73
C THR A 471 11.01 -31.66 -2.90
N ASP A 472 11.47 -31.36 -4.12
CA ASP A 472 12.89 -31.24 -4.45
C ASP A 472 13.41 -29.81 -4.19
N ASN A 473 14.12 -29.63 -3.07
CA ASN A 473 14.78 -28.37 -2.69
C ASN A 473 16.28 -28.56 -2.44
N VAL A 474 17.05 -27.47 -2.49
CA VAL A 474 18.50 -27.47 -2.29
C VAL A 474 18.84 -26.85 -0.93
N TRP A 475 19.34 -27.68 -0.01
CA TRP A 475 19.60 -27.30 1.39
C TRP A 475 21.04 -26.87 1.70
N ASN A 476 21.83 -26.62 0.66
CA ASN A 476 23.24 -26.27 0.80
C ASN A 476 23.80 -25.55 -0.43
N VAL A 477 24.95 -24.91 -0.23
CA VAL A 477 25.79 -24.38 -1.31
C VAL A 477 27.14 -25.08 -1.30
N VAL A 478 27.89 -24.95 -2.40
CA VAL A 478 29.30 -25.38 -2.42
C VAL A 478 30.07 -24.68 -1.30
N LYS A 479 30.90 -25.43 -0.56
CA LYS A 479 31.75 -24.90 0.51
C LYS A 479 32.50 -23.66 0.01
N THR A 480 32.11 -22.51 0.54
CA THR A 480 32.59 -21.20 0.10
C THR A 480 33.11 -20.44 1.31
N SER A 481 34.26 -19.78 1.19
CA SER A 481 34.80 -18.96 2.28
C SER A 481 33.83 -17.81 2.60
N GLY A 482 33.45 -17.69 3.87
CA GLY A 482 32.46 -16.72 4.33
C GLY A 482 31.98 -17.08 5.73
N ARG A 483 31.67 -16.08 6.55
CA ARG A 483 31.23 -16.33 7.93
C ARG A 483 29.82 -16.94 7.92
N ASN A 484 29.66 -18.12 8.50
CA ASN A 484 28.34 -18.75 8.63
C ASN A 484 27.58 -18.23 9.86
N ILE A 485 26.31 -18.61 9.97
CA ILE A 485 25.35 -18.12 10.97
C ILE A 485 25.77 -18.42 12.42
N ILE A 486 26.57 -19.46 12.64
CA ILE A 486 27.14 -19.80 13.96
C ILE A 486 28.56 -19.25 14.17
N GLY A 487 29.08 -18.46 13.22
CA GLY A 487 30.37 -17.78 13.33
C GLY A 487 31.59 -18.54 12.78
N GLY A 488 31.40 -19.71 12.16
CA GLY A 488 32.42 -20.48 11.45
C GLY A 488 32.91 -19.81 10.16
N LEU A 489 33.96 -20.35 9.53
CA LEU A 489 34.69 -19.69 8.43
C LEU A 489 34.19 -20.00 7.01
N TYR A 490 33.25 -20.95 6.88
CA TYR A 490 32.74 -21.41 5.60
C TYR A 490 31.21 -21.45 5.57
N LEU A 491 30.64 -21.01 4.46
CA LEU A 491 29.26 -21.28 4.05
C LEU A 491 29.21 -22.66 3.39
N GLY A 492 28.16 -23.43 3.66
CA GLY A 492 28.03 -24.76 3.06
C GLY A 492 26.79 -25.55 3.43
N GLY A 493 25.91 -25.05 4.30
CA GLY A 493 24.70 -25.73 4.73
C GLY A 493 23.96 -24.91 5.79
N ASN A 494 23.03 -25.53 6.49
CA ASN A 494 22.27 -24.93 7.60
C ASN A 494 22.76 -25.51 8.94
N TYR A 495 22.54 -24.78 10.03
CA TYR A 495 22.71 -25.29 11.38
C TYR A 495 21.42 -25.97 11.85
N TRP A 496 21.55 -27.16 12.42
CA TRP A 496 20.45 -27.96 12.93
C TRP A 496 20.73 -28.35 14.38
N SER A 497 19.84 -27.99 15.31
CA SER A 497 20.01 -28.32 16.73
C SER A 497 19.95 -29.82 17.05
N ASP A 498 19.38 -30.62 16.14
CA ASP A 498 19.24 -32.07 16.23
C ASP A 498 20.23 -32.84 15.33
N TYR A 499 21.25 -32.18 14.77
CA TYR A 499 22.30 -32.86 14.01
C TYR A 499 23.06 -33.86 14.88
N THR A 500 22.96 -35.14 14.55
CA THR A 500 23.63 -36.24 15.27
C THR A 500 24.86 -36.79 14.52
N GLY A 501 25.26 -36.16 13.43
CA GLY A 501 26.40 -36.57 12.62
C GLY A 501 27.74 -36.08 13.20
N VAL A 502 28.81 -36.29 12.43
CA VAL A 502 30.18 -35.88 12.80
C VAL A 502 30.61 -34.72 11.91
N ASP A 503 31.31 -33.75 12.50
CA ASP A 503 32.20 -32.79 11.82
C ASP A 503 33.63 -33.24 12.19
N GLY A 504 34.34 -33.80 11.23
CA GLY A 504 35.63 -34.47 11.44
C GLY A 504 36.85 -33.58 11.21
N ASP A 505 36.68 -32.43 10.55
CA ASP A 505 37.74 -31.44 10.32
C ASP A 505 37.52 -30.11 11.07
N ASP A 506 36.50 -30.05 11.92
CA ASP A 506 36.11 -28.93 12.80
C ASP A 506 35.88 -27.63 12.02
N ASP A 507 35.41 -27.73 10.77
CA ASP A 507 35.16 -26.58 9.90
C ASP A 507 33.76 -25.97 10.06
N SER A 508 32.95 -26.55 10.97
CA SER A 508 31.55 -26.22 11.26
C SER A 508 30.54 -26.65 10.18
N LEU A 509 30.90 -27.63 9.34
CA LEU A 509 30.03 -28.29 8.37
C LEU A 509 29.97 -29.80 8.67
N GLY A 510 28.80 -30.42 8.52
CA GLY A 510 28.62 -31.84 8.78
C GLY A 510 29.20 -32.76 7.68
N ASP A 511 29.91 -33.83 8.07
CA ASP A 511 30.56 -34.78 7.14
C ASP A 511 29.76 -36.06 6.84
N THR A 512 28.83 -36.48 7.71
CA THR A 512 28.36 -37.88 7.73
C THR A 512 26.86 -38.11 7.57
N LEU A 513 26.01 -37.14 7.89
CA LEU A 513 24.54 -37.25 7.75
C LEU A 513 24.09 -36.11 6.83
N LEU A 514 23.86 -36.44 5.56
CA LEU A 514 23.35 -35.53 4.53
C LEU A 514 21.83 -35.42 4.61
#